data_AF-I3TGR4-F1
#
_entry.id   AF-I3TGR4-F1
#
_cell.length_a   1.000
_cell.length_b   1.000
_cell.length_c   1.000
_cell.angle_alpha   90.00
_cell.angle_beta   90.00
_cell.angle_gamma   90.00
#
_symmetry.space_group_name_H-M   'P 1'
#
loop_
_entity.id
_entity.type
_entity.pdbx_description
1 polymer ?
#
loop_
_entity_poly.entity_id
_entity_poly.type
_entity_poly.pdbx_seq_one_letter_code
_entity_poly.pdbx_strand_id
1 'polypeptide(L)'
;MWQKLNVTAFLMSGVTGAAPEIMGEPYRDAAGNAALPLSVQPVIVLAADGPTLATIRRRCLEREVVPALYVEEMFATGHDAANRAVFAEQRPETAKLVGLGMRADRRVVDRITKGARMHP
;
A
#
# COMPACT_ATOMS: atom_id res chain seq x y z
N MET A 1 -8.70 -4.22 14.03
CA MET A 1 -7.22 -4.09 14.11
C MET A 1 -6.53 -4.98 13.09
N TRP A 2 -6.77 -6.30 13.10
CA TRP A 2 -6.05 -7.25 12.24
C TRP A 2 -6.13 -6.94 10.74
N GLN A 3 -7.30 -6.53 10.21
CA GLN A 3 -7.46 -6.19 8.79
C GLN A 3 -6.51 -5.09 8.34
N LYS A 4 -6.31 -4.05 9.17
CA LYS A 4 -5.40 -2.94 8.86
C LYS A 4 -3.95 -3.41 8.75
N LEU A 5 -3.54 -4.31 9.64
CA LEU A 5 -2.19 -4.89 9.64
C LEU A 5 -1.97 -5.78 8.41
N ASN A 6 -2.95 -6.62 8.11
CA ASN A 6 -2.93 -7.50 6.94
C ASN A 6 -2.83 -6.70 5.63
N VAL A 7 -3.71 -5.71 5.44
CA VAL A 7 -3.69 -4.84 4.27
C VAL A 7 -2.38 -4.08 4.17
N THR A 8 -1.88 -3.49 5.26
CA THR A 8 -0.57 -2.80 5.27
C THR A 8 0.57 -3.73 4.83
N ALA A 9 0.57 -4.99 5.27
CA ALA A 9 1.60 -5.96 4.88
C ALA A 9 1.56 -6.27 3.37
N PHE A 10 0.37 -6.51 2.80
CA PHE A 10 0.20 -6.72 1.35
C PHE A 10 0.58 -5.48 0.53
N LEU A 11 0.22 -4.29 0.99
CA LEU A 11 0.53 -3.05 0.28
C LEU A 11 2.04 -2.77 0.28
N MET A 12 2.72 -3.00 1.42
CA MET A 12 4.17 -2.83 1.51
C MET A 12 4.92 -3.81 0.63
N SER A 13 4.45 -5.05 0.47
CA SER A 13 5.09 -6.01 -0.45
C SER A 13 4.99 -5.57 -1.91
N GLY A 14 3.87 -4.96 -2.30
CA GLY A 14 3.73 -4.35 -3.63
C GLY A 14 4.70 -3.18 -3.84
N VAL A 15 4.86 -2.32 -2.83
CA VAL A 15 5.78 -1.18 -2.89
C VAL A 15 7.24 -1.63 -2.99
N THR A 16 7.68 -2.57 -2.15
CA THR A 16 9.06 -3.08 -2.19
C THR A 16 9.34 -3.89 -3.45
N GLY A 17 8.34 -4.62 -3.97
CA GLY A 17 8.45 -5.34 -5.25
C GLY A 17 8.60 -4.40 -6.45
N ALA A 18 7.94 -3.24 -6.42
CA ALA A 18 8.03 -2.22 -7.48
C ALA A 18 9.28 -1.33 -7.36
N ALA A 19 9.84 -1.19 -6.16
CA ALA A 19 11.01 -0.35 -5.87
C ALA A 19 12.05 -1.11 -5.04
N PRO A 20 12.70 -2.15 -5.61
CA PRO A 20 13.64 -2.99 -4.87
C PRO A 20 14.85 -2.20 -4.32
N GLU A 21 15.16 -1.04 -4.90
CA GLU A 21 16.27 -0.18 -4.48
C GLU A 21 16.08 0.46 -3.09
N ILE A 22 14.90 0.37 -2.49
CA ILE A 22 14.68 0.84 -1.11
C ILE A 22 15.07 -0.19 -0.06
N MET A 23 15.34 -1.44 -0.45
CA MET A 23 15.76 -2.46 0.49
C MET A 23 17.23 -2.24 0.87
N GLY A 24 17.49 -2.22 2.17
CA GLY A 24 18.86 -2.10 2.71
C GLY A 24 19.60 -3.43 2.77
N GLU A 25 20.58 -3.48 3.67
CA GLU A 25 21.37 -4.69 3.93
C GLU A 25 20.76 -5.56 5.05
N PRO A 26 21.06 -6.87 5.08
CA PRO A 26 20.65 -7.75 6.17
C PRO A 26 21.13 -7.21 7.52
N TYR A 27 20.21 -7.18 8.48
CA TYR A 27 20.52 -6.78 9.84
C TYR A 27 21.31 -7.90 10.53
N ARG A 28 22.17 -7.55 11.48
CA ARG A 28 22.89 -8.51 12.32
C ARG A 28 22.71 -8.13 13.77
N ASP A 29 22.33 -9.11 14.59
CA ASP A 29 22.32 -8.92 16.04
C ASP A 29 23.74 -9.00 16.62
N ALA A 30 23.86 -8.76 17.93
CA ALA A 30 25.15 -8.79 18.62
C ALA A 30 25.81 -10.18 18.65
N ALA A 31 25.06 -11.25 18.39
CA ALA A 31 25.56 -12.62 18.30
C ALA A 31 25.93 -13.03 16.86
N GLY A 32 25.74 -12.14 15.89
CA GLY A 32 26.04 -12.39 14.49
C GLY A 32 24.93 -13.09 13.70
N ASN A 33 23.76 -13.34 14.30
CA ASN A 33 22.62 -13.92 13.59
C ASN A 33 22.09 -12.91 12.57
N ALA A 34 21.82 -13.38 11.35
CA ALA A 34 21.28 -12.54 10.29
C ALA A 34 19.75 -12.40 10.43
N ALA A 35 19.24 -11.20 10.18
CA ALA A 35 17.84 -10.91 10.00
C ALA A 35 17.60 -10.26 8.63
N LEU A 36 16.35 -10.27 8.15
CA LEU A 36 15.99 -9.76 6.84
C LEU A 36 16.37 -8.27 6.69
N PRO A 37 16.79 -7.84 5.48
CA PRO A 37 16.89 -6.42 5.16
C PRO A 37 15.50 -5.78 5.23
N LEU A 38 15.45 -4.51 5.62
CA LEU A 38 14.23 -3.70 5.68
C LEU A 38 14.34 -2.49 4.76
N SER A 39 13.21 -1.80 4.54
CA SER A 39 13.20 -0.53 3.82
C SER A 39 14.10 0.49 4.52
N VAL A 40 14.99 1.14 3.76
CA VAL A 40 15.81 2.27 4.25
C VAL A 40 15.03 3.59 4.26
N GLN A 41 13.85 3.62 3.62
CA GLN A 41 12.97 4.78 3.58
C GLN A 41 11.89 4.66 4.66
N PRO A 42 11.57 5.76 5.39
CA PRO A 42 10.49 5.76 6.37
C PRO A 42 9.13 5.60 5.68
N VAL A 43 8.20 4.94 6.37
CA VAL A 43 6.82 4.71 5.89
C VAL A 43 5.84 5.51 6.76
N ILE A 44 4.98 6.30 6.12
CA ILE A 44 3.92 7.06 6.78
C ILE A 44 2.60 6.31 6.61
N VAL A 45 1.90 6.02 7.71
CA VAL A 45 0.60 5.36 7.70
C VAL A 45 -0.50 6.38 7.96
N LEU A 46 -1.41 6.51 7.00
CA LEU A 46 -2.55 7.42 7.06
C LEU A 46 -3.87 6.65 7.09
N ALA A 47 -4.90 7.26 7.65
CA ALA A 47 -6.27 6.79 7.66
C ALA A 47 -7.19 7.79 6.95
N ALA A 48 -8.19 7.27 6.24
CA ALA A 48 -9.20 8.04 5.54
C ALA A 48 -10.50 7.22 5.38
N ASP A 49 -11.62 7.90 5.12
CA ASP A 49 -12.88 7.25 4.78
C ASP A 49 -12.89 6.79 3.30
N GLY A 50 -13.90 5.99 2.92
CA GLY A 50 -14.05 5.46 1.56
C GLY A 50 -14.04 6.55 0.46
N PRO A 51 -14.85 7.62 0.58
CA PRO A 51 -14.84 8.72 -0.40
C PRO A 51 -13.48 9.40 -0.55
N THR A 52 -12.74 9.58 0.54
CA THR A 52 -11.39 10.14 0.51
C THR A 52 -10.41 9.15 -0.14
N LEU A 53 -10.48 7.86 0.16
CA LEU A 53 -9.66 6.84 -0.51
C LEU A 53 -9.92 6.77 -2.02
N ALA A 54 -11.19 6.88 -2.46
CA ALA A 54 -11.53 6.97 -3.88
C ALA A 54 -10.93 8.22 -4.53
N THR A 55 -10.97 9.37 -3.85
CA THR A 55 -10.31 10.60 -4.30
C THR A 55 -8.79 10.43 -4.41
N ILE A 56 -8.16 9.76 -3.45
CA ILE A 56 -6.73 9.47 -3.46
C ILE A 56 -6.37 8.57 -4.66
N ARG A 57 -7.14 7.49 -4.90
CA ARG A 57 -6.94 6.61 -6.06
C ARG A 57 -7.05 7.38 -7.38
N ARG A 58 -8.04 8.26 -7.51
CA ARG A 58 -8.20 9.11 -8.71
C ARG A 58 -6.96 10.00 -8.91
N ARG A 59 -6.45 10.64 -7.85
CA ARG A 59 -5.24 11.48 -7.93
C ARG A 59 -3.98 10.68 -8.26
N CYS A 60 -3.89 9.40 -7.89
CA CYS A 60 -2.82 8.54 -8.36
C CYS A 60 -2.85 8.42 -9.89
N LEU A 61 -4.02 8.15 -10.46
CA LEU A 61 -4.22 8.06 -11.93
C LEU A 61 -3.89 9.39 -12.62
N GLU A 62 -4.44 10.51 -12.12
CA GLU A 62 -4.19 11.86 -12.66
C GLU A 62 -2.70 12.27 -12.67
N ARG A 63 -1.87 11.61 -11.86
CA ARG A 63 -0.44 11.92 -11.67
C ARG A 63 0.47 10.77 -12.09
N GLU A 64 -0.07 9.76 -12.76
CA GLU A 64 0.67 8.60 -13.28
C GLU A 64 1.46 7.85 -12.19
N VAL A 65 0.95 7.86 -10.96
CA VAL A 65 1.48 7.05 -9.86
C VAL A 65 0.71 5.74 -9.83
N VAL A 66 1.43 4.62 -9.90
CA VAL A 66 0.84 3.27 -9.81
C VAL A 66 0.87 2.82 -8.34
N PRO A 67 -0.27 2.77 -7.63
CA PRO A 67 -0.30 2.32 -6.25
C PRO A 67 -0.48 0.80 -6.15
N ALA A 68 0.02 0.21 -5.07
CA ALA A 68 -0.51 -1.05 -4.56
C ALA A 68 -1.93 -0.80 -4.04
N LEU A 69 -2.87 -1.69 -4.32
CA LEU A 69 -4.29 -1.55 -3.98
C LEU A 69 -4.82 -2.79 -3.29
N TYR A 70 -5.75 -2.60 -2.35
CA TYR A 70 -6.49 -3.67 -1.71
C TYR A 70 -7.97 -3.29 -1.65
N VAL A 71 -8.84 -4.12 -2.22
CA VAL A 71 -10.31 -3.94 -2.23
C VAL A 71 -10.97 -4.89 -1.23
N GLU A 72 -12.16 -4.54 -0.74
CA GLU A 72 -12.87 -5.30 0.28
C GLU A 72 -13.10 -6.77 -0.11
N GLU A 73 -13.43 -7.02 -1.38
CA GLU A 73 -13.73 -8.35 -1.93
C GLU A 73 -12.53 -9.33 -1.80
N MET A 74 -11.30 -8.82 -1.77
CA MET A 74 -10.10 -9.65 -1.61
C MET A 74 -10.02 -10.31 -0.22
N PHE A 75 -10.74 -9.81 0.79
CA PHE A 75 -10.83 -10.50 2.09
C PHE A 75 -11.58 -11.84 2.02
N ALA A 76 -12.42 -12.03 1.00
CA ALA A 76 -13.22 -13.24 0.85
C ALA A 76 -12.49 -14.37 0.09
N THR A 77 -11.24 -14.13 -0.36
CA THR A 77 -10.46 -15.11 -1.10
C THR A 77 -9.23 -15.57 -0.32
N GLY A 78 -8.66 -16.71 -0.72
CA GLY A 78 -7.51 -17.33 -0.02
C GLY A 78 -6.20 -17.36 -0.82
N HIS A 79 -6.17 -16.90 -2.07
CA HIS A 79 -4.98 -17.00 -2.91
C HIS A 79 -4.92 -15.91 -3.99
N ASP A 80 -3.70 -15.62 -4.47
CA ASP A 80 -3.42 -14.54 -5.42
C ASP A 80 -4.31 -14.57 -6.68
N ALA A 81 -4.45 -15.73 -7.31
CA ALA A 81 -5.25 -15.84 -8.54
C ALA A 81 -6.72 -15.43 -8.33
N ALA A 82 -7.33 -15.76 -7.19
CA ALA A 82 -8.69 -15.36 -6.86
C ALA A 82 -8.76 -13.87 -6.51
N ASN A 83 -7.79 -13.37 -5.75
CA ASN A 83 -7.66 -11.93 -5.47
C ASN A 83 -7.61 -11.09 -6.76
N ARG A 84 -6.80 -11.50 -7.73
CA ARG A 84 -6.70 -10.81 -9.02
C ARG A 84 -7.98 -10.93 -9.85
N ALA A 85 -8.67 -12.07 -9.80
CA ALA A 85 -9.95 -12.24 -10.49
C ALA A 85 -11.02 -11.28 -9.95
N VAL A 86 -11.23 -11.26 -8.62
CA VAL A 86 -12.22 -10.34 -8.01
C VAL A 86 -11.82 -8.87 -8.16
N PHE A 87 -10.51 -8.57 -8.19
CA PHE A 87 -10.02 -7.23 -8.45
C PHE A 87 -10.29 -6.78 -9.89
N ALA A 88 -10.16 -7.67 -10.88
CA ALA A 88 -10.39 -7.37 -12.29
C ALA A 88 -11.86 -7.00 -12.60
N GLU A 89 -12.80 -7.42 -11.75
CA GLU A 89 -14.22 -7.06 -11.85
C GLU A 89 -14.50 -5.64 -11.34
N GLN A 90 -13.56 -5.03 -10.60
CA GLN A 90 -13.75 -3.73 -9.96
C GLN A 90 -13.46 -2.57 -10.92
N ARG A 91 -14.32 -1.55 -10.88
CA ARG A 91 -14.05 -0.26 -11.55
C ARG A 91 -13.49 0.75 -10.57
N PRO A 92 -12.59 1.66 -10.99
CA PRO A 92 -12.02 2.68 -10.11
C PRO A 92 -13.07 3.50 -9.36
N GLU A 93 -14.22 3.76 -9.97
CA GLU A 93 -15.29 4.60 -9.46
C GLU A 93 -16.18 3.88 -8.42
N THR A 94 -16.24 2.55 -8.48
CA THR A 94 -17.16 1.74 -7.66
C THR A 94 -16.44 0.81 -6.69
N ALA A 95 -15.13 0.61 -6.86
CA ALA A 95 -14.33 -0.28 -6.02
C ALA A 95 -14.38 0.17 -4.56
N LYS A 96 -14.69 -0.78 -3.67
CA LYS A 96 -14.62 -0.57 -2.23
C LYS A 96 -13.18 -0.69 -1.75
N LEU A 97 -12.43 0.38 -1.93
CA LEU A 97 -11.03 0.42 -1.57
C LEU A 97 -10.87 0.43 -0.05
N VAL A 98 -10.11 -0.53 0.48
CA VAL A 98 -9.83 -0.65 1.93
C VAL A 98 -8.40 -0.27 2.28
N GLY A 99 -7.52 -0.16 1.28
CA GLY A 99 -6.18 0.39 1.44
C GLY A 99 -5.46 0.61 0.13
N LEU A 100 -4.47 1.51 0.16
CA LEU A 100 -3.55 1.76 -0.95
C LEU A 100 -2.17 2.14 -0.43
N GLY A 101 -1.13 1.71 -1.13
CA GLY A 101 0.27 2.02 -0.82
C GLY A 101 0.96 2.58 -2.06
N MET A 102 1.83 3.58 -1.89
CA MET A 102 2.54 4.20 -3.01
C MET A 102 3.90 4.72 -2.60
N ARG A 103 4.79 4.83 -3.58
CA ARG A 103 6.08 5.53 -3.48
C ARG A 103 6.21 6.47 -4.67
N ALA A 104 6.49 7.74 -4.40
CA ALA A 104 6.72 8.78 -5.40
C ALA A 104 7.50 9.94 -4.77
N ASP A 105 7.79 10.99 -5.54
CA ASP A 105 8.31 12.24 -4.99
C ASP A 105 7.43 12.77 -3.85
N ARG A 106 8.05 13.29 -2.79
CA ARG A 106 7.35 13.72 -1.58
C ARG A 106 6.23 14.72 -1.87
N ARG A 107 6.46 15.71 -2.74
CA ARG A 107 5.44 16.73 -3.07
C ARG A 107 4.29 16.13 -3.86
N VAL A 108 4.56 15.10 -4.66
CA VAL A 108 3.52 14.33 -5.37
C VAL A 108 2.67 13.56 -4.36
N VAL A 109 3.31 12.81 -3.45
CA VAL A 109 2.62 12.06 -2.38
C VAL A 109 1.74 12.98 -1.54
N ASP A 110 2.27 14.11 -1.05
CA ASP A 110 1.54 15.07 -0.21
C ASP A 110 0.27 15.60 -0.90
N ARG A 111 0.33 15.84 -2.22
CA ARG A 111 -0.84 16.27 -3.00
C ARG A 111 -1.85 15.16 -3.22
N ILE A 112 -1.38 13.93 -3.44
CA ILE A 112 -2.25 12.77 -3.64
C ILE A 112 -3.03 12.49 -2.35
N THR A 113 -2.33 12.40 -1.21
CA THR A 113 -2.89 11.98 0.08
C THR A 113 -3.66 13.07 0.83
N LYS A 114 -3.72 14.30 0.29
CA LYS A 114 -4.45 15.42 0.90
C LYS A 114 -5.89 15.04 1.28
N GLY A 115 -6.20 15.18 2.57
CA GLY A 115 -7.50 14.84 3.16
C GLY A 115 -7.43 13.65 4.12
N ALA A 116 -6.46 12.75 3.93
CA ALA A 116 -6.16 11.71 4.91
C ALA A 116 -5.48 12.29 6.16
N ARG A 117 -5.53 11.54 7.26
CA ARG A 117 -4.96 11.92 8.56
C ARG A 117 -3.97 10.87 9.05
N MET A 118 -3.03 11.25 9.91
CA MET A 118 -2.16 10.27 10.57
C MET A 118 -3.00 9.19 11.26
N HIS A 119 -2.63 7.92 11.05
CA HIS A 119 -3.28 6.82 11.74
C HIS A 119 -3.06 6.95 13.26
N PRO A 120 -4.10 6.79 14.10
CA PRO A 120 -3.97 6.86 15.57
C PRO A 120 -3.20 5.66 16.14
#